data_AF-A0A1N6I1D7-F1
#
_entry.id   AF-A0A1N6I1D7-F1
#
_cell.length_a   1.000
_cell.length_b   1.000
_cell.length_c   1.000
_cell.angle_alpha   90.00
_cell.angle_beta   90.00
_cell.angle_gamma   90.00
#
_symmetry.space_group_name_H-M   'P 1'
#
loop_
_entity.id
_entity.type
_entity.pdbx_description
1 polymer ?
#
loop_
_entity_poly.entity_id
_entity_poly.type
_entity_poly.pdbx_seq_one_letter_code
_entity_poly.pdbx_strand_id
1 'polypeptide(L)'
;MRLWLSDDERRPDPAPARADGRKAVVAGTLGWVVALVACLVFREPLESAGLGWFIGAAITGIAIGLIGLAVVQVIRRRADQSSERSTD
;
A
#
# COMPACT_ATOMS: atom_id res chain seq x y z
N MET A 1 -5.56 -29.69 23.51
CA MET A 1 -5.03 -28.36 23.12
C MET A 1 -5.58 -27.35 24.11
N ARG A 2 -4.72 -26.52 24.74
CA ARG A 2 -5.19 -25.42 25.59
C ARG A 2 -5.70 -24.32 24.67
N LEU A 3 -6.99 -24.02 24.75
CA LEU A 3 -7.68 -23.03 23.90
C LEU A 3 -7.64 -21.61 24.48
N TRP A 4 -7.10 -21.45 25.69
CA TRP A 4 -7.01 -20.16 26.38
C TRP A 4 -5.63 -20.01 27.04
N LEU A 5 -5.02 -18.85 26.85
CA LEU A 5 -3.74 -18.44 27.42
C LEU A 5 -4.01 -17.20 28.26
N SER A 6 -3.62 -17.22 29.54
CA SER A 6 -3.82 -16.06 30.43
C SER A 6 -2.95 -14.89 29.96
N ASP A 7 -3.37 -13.65 30.18
CA ASP A 7 -2.57 -12.47 29.86
C ASP A 7 -1.21 -12.48 30.60
N ASP A 8 -1.12 -13.13 31.78
CA ASP A 8 0.15 -13.30 32.51
C ASP A 8 1.13 -14.26 31.83
N GLU A 9 0.63 -15.18 30.98
CA GLU A 9 1.44 -16.08 30.16
C GLU A 9 1.74 -15.47 28.78
N ARG A 10 1.19 -14.29 28.45
CA ARG A 10 1.56 -13.60 27.21
C ARG A 10 3.02 -13.20 27.27
N ARG A 11 3.77 -13.65 26.27
CA ARG A 11 5.09 -13.11 25.99
C ARG A 11 4.94 -11.62 25.65
N PRO A 12 5.85 -10.75 26.10
CA PRO A 12 5.81 -9.33 25.74
C PRO A 12 5.69 -9.16 24.23
N ASP A 13 4.88 -8.17 23.82
CA ASP A 13 4.63 -7.91 22.41
C ASP A 13 5.97 -7.72 21.67
N PRO A 14 6.16 -8.42 20.53
CA PRO A 14 7.39 -8.29 19.78
C PRO A 14 7.54 -6.84 19.29
N ALA A 15 8.79 -6.38 19.18
CA ALA A 15 9.07 -5.10 18.58
C ALA A 15 8.40 -5.00 17.19
N PRO A 16 7.86 -3.83 16.81
CA PRO A 16 7.21 -3.65 15.52
C PRO A 16 8.07 -4.18 14.38
N ALA A 17 7.48 -5.01 13.53
CA ALA A 17 8.19 -5.54 12.37
C ALA A 17 8.72 -4.38 11.52
N ARG A 18 9.97 -4.50 11.06
CA ARG A 18 10.60 -3.52 10.15
C ARG A 18 10.03 -3.65 8.72
N ALA A 19 8.73 -3.47 8.57
CA ALA A 19 8.06 -3.45 7.27
C ALA A 19 7.94 -2.00 6.79
N ASP A 20 8.51 -1.68 5.64
CA ASP A 20 8.35 -0.36 5.02
C ASP A 20 7.14 -0.38 4.09
N GLY A 21 5.95 -0.08 4.65
CA GLY A 21 4.69 -0.05 3.90
C GLY A 21 4.74 0.87 2.67
N ARG A 22 5.57 1.92 2.69
CA ARG A 22 5.78 2.80 1.53
C ARG A 22 6.34 2.04 0.33
N LYS A 23 7.29 1.13 0.54
CA LYS A 23 7.90 0.36 -0.57
C LYS A 23 6.85 -0.50 -1.28
N ALA A 24 5.97 -1.13 -0.51
CA ALA A 24 4.88 -1.91 -1.05
C ALA A 24 3.91 -1.05 -1.89
N VAL A 25 3.52 0.13 -1.38
CA VAL A 25 2.62 1.05 -2.11
C VAL A 25 3.28 1.57 -3.39
N VAL A 26 4.58 1.94 -3.35
CA VAL A 26 5.32 2.37 -4.54
C VAL A 26 5.35 1.24 -5.58
N ALA A 27 5.71 0.02 -5.17
CA ALA A 27 5.79 -1.12 -6.08
C ALA A 27 4.44 -1.41 -6.74
N GLY A 28 3.34 -1.40 -5.97
CA GLY A 28 1.99 -1.58 -6.50
C GLY A 28 1.57 -0.47 -7.48
N THR A 29 1.90 0.78 -7.16
CA THR A 29 1.60 1.93 -8.02
C THR A 29 2.37 1.84 -9.35
N LEU A 30 3.66 1.48 -9.30
CA LEU A 30 4.47 1.24 -10.50
C LEU A 30 3.91 0.08 -11.33
N GLY A 31 3.44 -0.99 -10.70
CA GLY A 31 2.74 -2.08 -11.39
C GLY A 31 1.53 -1.59 -12.18
N TRP A 32 0.71 -0.71 -11.60
CA TRP A 32 -0.42 -0.11 -12.30
C TRP A 32 -0.01 0.85 -13.43
N VAL A 33 1.10 1.59 -13.28
CA VAL A 33 1.66 2.40 -14.38
C VAL A 33 2.07 1.50 -15.55
N VAL A 34 2.75 0.40 -15.28
CA VAL A 34 3.13 -0.59 -16.31
C VAL A 34 1.88 -1.18 -16.97
N ALA A 35 0.86 -1.53 -16.19
CA ALA A 35 -0.41 -2.01 -16.72
C ALA A 35 -1.10 -0.97 -17.62
N LEU A 36 -1.11 0.30 -17.23
CA LEU A 36 -1.66 1.38 -18.06
C LEU A 36 -0.90 1.51 -19.38
N VAL A 37 0.43 1.51 -19.34
CA VAL A 37 1.25 1.54 -20.56
C VAL A 37 0.94 0.36 -21.46
N ALA A 38 0.84 -0.86 -20.93
CA ALA A 38 0.45 -2.04 -21.70
C ALA A 38 -0.95 -1.87 -22.32
N CYS A 39 -1.93 -1.38 -21.58
CA CYS A 39 -3.29 -1.14 -22.11
C CYS A 39 -3.29 -0.11 -23.25
N LEU A 40 -2.42 0.91 -23.18
CA LEU A 40 -2.30 1.91 -24.25
C LEU A 40 -1.62 1.33 -25.49
N VAL A 41 -0.57 0.52 -25.32
CA VAL A 41 0.13 -0.17 -26.43
C VAL A 41 -0.80 -1.16 -27.14
N PHE A 42 -1.60 -1.90 -26.39
CA PHE A 42 -2.53 -2.91 -26.92
C PHE A 42 -3.98 -2.40 -27.01
N ARG A 43 -4.19 -1.09 -27.14
CA ARG A 43 -5.51 -0.47 -27.07
C ARG A 43 -6.53 -1.10 -28.03
N GLU A 44 -6.19 -1.22 -29.32
CA GLU A 44 -7.10 -1.79 -30.32
C GLU A 44 -7.49 -3.26 -30.02
N PRO A 45 -6.54 -4.17 -29.75
CA PRO A 45 -6.86 -5.51 -29.28
C PRO A 45 -7.76 -5.53 -28.03
N LEU A 46 -7.48 -4.72 -27.01
CA LEU A 46 -8.30 -4.66 -25.80
C LEU A 46 -9.72 -4.18 -26.08
N GLU A 47 -9.89 -3.12 -26.87
CA GLU A 47 -11.22 -2.60 -27.24
C GLU A 47 -12.01 -3.66 -28.03
N SER A 48 -11.37 -4.33 -28.99
CA SER A 48 -12.00 -5.40 -29.77
C SER A 48 -12.44 -6.60 -28.93
N ALA A 49 -11.75 -6.84 -27.81
CA ALA A 49 -12.07 -7.89 -26.85
C ALA A 49 -13.07 -7.44 -25.77
N GLY A 50 -13.56 -6.20 -25.81
CA GLY A 50 -14.43 -5.62 -24.76
C GLY A 50 -13.71 -5.34 -23.44
N LEU A 51 -12.39 -5.28 -23.45
CA LEU A 51 -11.52 -5.08 -22.29
C LEU A 51 -11.04 -3.63 -22.16
N GLY A 52 -11.59 -2.68 -22.92
CA GLY A 52 -11.21 -1.25 -22.84
C GLY A 52 -11.31 -0.65 -21.43
N TRP A 53 -12.16 -1.22 -20.56
CA TRP A 53 -12.32 -0.81 -19.16
C TRP A 53 -11.03 -0.97 -18.32
N PHE A 54 -10.09 -1.81 -18.74
CA PHE A 54 -8.80 -1.97 -18.06
C PHE A 54 -8.00 -0.67 -17.97
N ILE A 55 -8.16 0.25 -18.93
CA ILE A 55 -7.55 1.59 -18.86
C ILE A 55 -8.07 2.35 -17.64
N GLY A 56 -9.38 2.36 -17.45
CA GLY A 56 -10.01 2.99 -16.28
C GLY A 56 -9.61 2.34 -14.97
N ALA A 57 -9.51 1.00 -14.94
CA ALA A 57 -9.02 0.26 -13.79
C ALA A 57 -7.55 0.64 -13.45
N ALA A 58 -6.69 0.74 -14.46
CA ALA A 58 -5.29 1.11 -14.26
C ALA A 58 -5.13 2.53 -13.75
N ILE A 59 -5.87 3.50 -14.30
CA ILE A 59 -5.90 4.89 -13.80
C ILE A 59 -6.37 4.93 -12.34
N THR A 60 -7.42 4.17 -12.01
CA THR A 60 -7.95 4.08 -10.65
C THR A 60 -6.91 3.49 -9.69
N GLY A 61 -6.22 2.43 -10.10
CA GLY A 61 -5.14 1.81 -9.32
C GLY A 61 -3.99 2.77 -9.05
N ILE A 62 -3.58 3.57 -10.04
CA ILE A 62 -2.59 4.64 -9.87
C ILE A 62 -3.08 5.68 -8.87
N ALA A 63 -4.31 6.18 -9.02
CA ALA A 63 -4.88 7.18 -8.13
C ALA A 63 -4.93 6.70 -6.67
N ILE A 64 -5.40 5.46 -6.44
CA ILE A 64 -5.41 4.83 -5.11
C ILE A 64 -3.98 4.70 -4.57
N GLY A 65 -3.02 4.31 -5.42
CA GLY A 65 -1.61 4.23 -5.05
C GLY A 65 -1.04 5.56 -4.56
N LEU A 66 -1.30 6.65 -5.29
CA LEU A 66 -0.86 8.00 -4.92
C LEU A 66 -1.51 8.48 -3.61
N ILE A 67 -2.80 8.22 -3.42
CA ILE A 67 -3.50 8.49 -2.15
C ILE A 67 -2.85 7.70 -1.02
N GLY A 68 -2.57 6.41 -1.23
CA GLY A 68 -1.88 5.56 -0.27
C GLY A 68 -0.51 6.11 0.14
N LEU A 69 0.27 6.63 -0.80
CA LEU A 69 1.57 7.24 -0.51
C LEU A 69 1.43 8.50 0.34
N ALA A 70 0.46 9.37 0.02
CA ALA A 70 0.17 10.56 0.81
C ALA A 70 -0.22 10.18 2.26
N VAL A 71 -1.08 9.18 2.42
CA VAL A 71 -1.51 8.67 3.74
C VAL A 71 -0.32 8.13 4.52
N VAL A 72 0.50 7.26 3.92
CA VAL A 72 1.69 6.70 4.58
C VAL A 72 2.66 7.81 4.99
N GLN A 73 2.84 8.84 4.16
CA GLN A 73 3.71 9.97 4.48
C GLN A 73 3.16 10.81 5.63
N VAL A 74 1.85 11.05 5.70
CA VAL A 74 1.21 11.77 6.81
C VAL A 74 1.34 10.99 8.12
N ILE A 75 1.09 9.69 8.11
CA ILE A 75 1.20 8.84 9.31
C ILE A 75 2.63 8.86 9.85
N ARG A 76 3.63 8.73 8.97
CA ARG A 76 5.04 8.78 9.36
C ARG A 76 5.44 10.11 9.98
N ARG A 77 5.06 11.23 9.36
CA ARG A 77 5.33 12.57 9.89
C ARG A 77 4.76 12.77 11.30
N ARG A 78 3.59 12.19 11.60
CA ARG A 78 2.97 12.26 12.93
C ARG A 78 3.72 11.42 13.97
N ALA A 79 4.22 10.23 13.58
CA ALA A 79 4.99 9.37 14.48
C ALA A 79 6.35 9.98 14.87
N ASP A 80 7.00 10.65 13.91
CA ASP A 80 8.27 11.36 14.15
C ASP A 80 8.07 12.49 15.19
N GLN A 81 6.99 13.29 15.06
CA GLN A 81 6.65 14.38 15.99
C GLN A 81 6.32 13.90 17.41
N SER A 82 5.66 12.74 17.56
CA SER A 82 5.39 12.19 18.89
C SER A 82 6.65 11.73 19.63
N SER A 83 7.69 11.33 18.88
CA SER A 83 8.96 10.92 19.47
C SER A 83 9.74 12.14 20.00
N GLU A 84 9.79 13.23 19.22
CA GLU A 84 10.45 14.47 19.65
C GLU A 84 9.82 15.07 20.92
N ARG A 85 8.48 15.06 21.03
CA ARG A 85 7.76 15.62 22.18
C ARG A 85 7.95 14.82 23.48
N SER A 86 8.38 13.55 23.42
CA SER A 86 8.62 12.73 24.61
C SER A 86 10.05 12.84 25.15
N THR A 87 10.96 13.46 24.39
CA THR A 87 12.37 13.64 24.75
C THR A 87 12.70 15.02 25.33
N ASP A 88 11.78 15.99 25.27
CA ASP A 88 11.80 17.26 26.01
C ASP A 88 11.11 17.10 27.38
#